data_AF-A0A4R7ZBS4-F1
#
_entry.id   AF-A0A4R7ZBS4-F1
#
_cell.length_a   1.000
_cell.length_b   1.000
_cell.length_c   1.000
_cell.angle_alpha   90.00
_cell.angle_beta   90.00
_cell.angle_gamma   90.00
#
_symmetry.space_group_name_H-M   'P 1'
#
loop_
_entity.id
_entity.type
_entity.pdbx_description
1 polymer ?
#
loop_
_entity_poly.entity_id
_entity_poly.type
_entity_poly.pdbx_seq_one_letter_code
_entity_poly.pdbx_strand_id
1 'polypeptide(L)' 'MNELDLQLHLHARVFRTFDEWYADVDDGLDPQPDNPLWWGSYDSQRAAIDAACARIAAMHLAHQTPDSLRLVV' A
#
# COMPACT_ATOMS: atom_id res chain seq x y z
N MET A 1 26.57 13.44 -1.44
CA MET A 1 25.20 13.15 -0.97
C MET A 1 24.81 11.85 -1.65
N ASN A 2 24.65 10.76 -0.89
CA ASN A 2 24.28 9.49 -1.47
C ASN A 2 22.79 9.53 -1.82
N GLU A 3 22.51 9.63 -3.12
CA GLU A 3 21.21 9.43 -3.76
C GLU A 3 20.80 7.95 -3.69
N LEU A 4 20.92 7.33 -2.52
CA LEU A 4 20.42 5.98 -2.28
C LEU A 4 18.90 6.08 -2.19
N ASP A 5 18.31 6.05 -3.36
CA ASP A 5 17.08 5.33 -3.68
C ASP A 5 16.03 5.43 -2.55
N LEU A 6 15.23 6.50 -2.61
CA LEU A 6 13.89 6.56 -2.00
C LEU A 6 12.96 5.52 -2.67
N GLN A 7 13.45 4.28 -2.84
CA GLN A 7 12.62 3.16 -3.25
C GLN A 7 11.63 2.94 -2.12
N LEU A 8 10.38 3.26 -2.39
CA LEU A 8 9.27 2.92 -1.53
C LEU A 8 9.15 1.39 -1.51
N HIS A 9 9.78 0.74 -0.52
CA HIS A 9 9.66 -0.70 -0.31
C HIS A 9 8.30 -1.01 0.32
N LEU A 10 7.30 -1.22 -0.53
CA LEU A 10 5.96 -1.64 -0.13
C LEU A 10 5.86 -3.17 -0.11
N HIS A 11 5.29 -3.71 0.95
CA HIS A 11 4.90 -5.12 1.04
C HIS A 11 3.37 -5.23 1.13
N ALA A 12 2.79 -6.08 0.28
CA ALA A 12 1.39 -6.45 0.37
C ALA A 12 1.24 -7.83 1.03
N ARG A 13 0.31 -7.92 1.99
CA ARG A 13 -0.17 -9.17 2.57
C ARG A 13 -1.63 -9.36 2.19
N VAL A 14 -1.94 -10.53 1.64
CA VAL A 14 -3.32 -10.97 1.39
C VAL A 14 -3.56 -12.22 2.22
N PHE A 15 -4.58 -12.18 3.08
CA PHE A 15 -4.92 -13.29 3.95
C PHE A 15 -6.43 -13.43 4.07
N ARG A 16 -6.87 -14.61 4.51
CA ARG A 16 -8.28 -14.89 4.77
C ARG A 16 -8.46 -15.09 6.27
N THR A 17 -9.45 -14.41 6.84
CA THR A 17 -9.96 -14.73 8.18
C THR A 17 -11.48 -14.79 8.10
N PHE A 18 -12.08 -15.75 8.80
CA PHE A 18 -13.49 -16.13 8.60
C PHE A 18 -13.80 -16.38 7.10
N ASP A 19 -14.81 -15.69 6.57
CA ASP A 19 -15.29 -15.83 5.20
C ASP A 19 -14.89 -14.66 4.29
N GLU A 20 -13.99 -13.80 4.75
CA GLU A 20 -13.56 -12.63 4.02
C GLU A 20 -12.05 -12.67 3.71
N TRP A 21 -11.68 -12.07 2.58
CA TRP A 21 -10.31 -11.80 2.20
C TRP A 21 -9.93 -10.38 2.56
N TYR A 22 -8.71 -10.19 3.04
CA TYR A 22 -8.21 -8.88 3.45
C TYR A 22 -6.93 -8.55 2.69
N ALA A 23 -6.74 -7.27 2.44
CA ALA A 23 -5.52 -6.73 1.87
C ALA A 23 -4.93 -5.70 2.83
N ASP A 24 -3.65 -5.89 3.11
CA ASP A 24 -2.82 -5.03 3.95
C ASP A 24 -1.59 -4.63 3.12
N VAL A 25 -1.29 -3.34 3.07
CA VAL A 25 -0.16 -2.79 2.30
C VAL A 25 0.60 -1.91 3.27
N ASP A 26 1.79 -2.38 3.60
CA ASP A 26 2.66 -1.82 4.62
C ASP A 26 3.97 -1.33 3.99
N ASP A 27 4.59 -0.33 4.60
CA ASP A 27 6.00 -0.03 4.29
C ASP A 27 6.88 -0.98 5.12
N GLY A 28 8.08 -1.29 4.63
CA GLY A 28 8.94 -2.29 5.26
C GLY A 28 9.36 -2.00 6.72
N LEU A 29 8.94 -0.86 7.31
CA LEU A 29 9.30 -0.44 8.66
C LEU A 29 8.33 -0.94 9.73
N ASP A 30 7.14 -1.43 9.37
CA ASP A 30 6.19 -1.96 10.35
C ASP A 30 5.82 -3.43 10.09
N PRO A 31 6.64 -4.40 10.51
CA PRO A 31 6.22 -5.79 10.56
C PRO A 31 5.26 -5.99 11.74
N GLN A 32 4.14 -5.26 11.83
CA GLN A 32 3.21 -5.40 12.94
C GLN A 32 2.16 -6.47 12.66
N PRO A 33 2.19 -7.62 13.36
CA PRO A 33 1.05 -8.51 13.45
C PRO A 33 -0.10 -7.93 14.32
N ASP A 34 0.14 -6.83 15.04
CA ASP A 34 -0.72 -6.38 16.13
C ASP A 34 -1.61 -5.16 15.78
N ASN A 35 -1.20 -4.34 14.79
CA ASN A 35 -1.97 -3.18 14.33
C ASN A 35 -1.96 -3.05 12.79
N PRO A 36 -2.50 -4.05 12.07
CA PRO A 36 -2.51 -4.06 10.62
C PRO A 36 -3.34 -2.88 10.04
N LEU A 37 -2.80 -2.20 9.03
CA LEU A 37 -3.53 -1.17 8.30
C LEU A 37 -4.42 -1.81 7.23
N TRP A 38 -5.64 -2.16 7.62
CA TRP A 38 -6.59 -2.81 6.71
C TRP A 38 -7.10 -1.88 5.63
N TRP A 39 -6.86 -2.24 4.37
CA TRP A 39 -7.37 -1.47 3.22
C TRP A 39 -8.76 -1.90 2.74
N GLY A 40 -9.29 -3.01 3.27
CA GLY A 40 -10.67 -3.46 3.03
C GLY A 40 -10.87 -4.95 3.28
N SER A 41 -12.13 -5.39 3.25
CA SER A 41 -12.55 -6.79 3.15
C SER A 41 -13.13 -7.06 1.75
N TYR A 42 -12.92 -8.28 1.24
CA TYR A 42 -13.23 -8.66 -0.13
C TYR A 42 -13.81 -10.08 -0.20
N ASP A 43 -14.77 -10.27 -1.11
CA ASP A 43 -15.45 -11.56 -1.30
C ASP A 43 -14.54 -12.64 -1.94
N SER A 44 -13.38 -12.26 -2.47
CA SER A 44 -12.46 -13.21 -3.09
C SER A 44 -10.99 -12.80 -2.97
N GLN A 45 -10.10 -13.80 -3.01
CA GLN A 45 -8.66 -13.59 -3.02
C GLN A 45 -8.22 -12.69 -4.17
N ARG A 46 -8.81 -12.89 -5.35
CA ARG A 46 -8.49 -12.09 -6.53
C ARG A 46 -8.83 -10.61 -6.31
N ALA A 47 -10.03 -10.33 -5.79
CA ALA A 47 -10.44 -8.95 -5.47
C ALA A 47 -9.50 -8.29 -4.45
N ALA A 48 -9.06 -9.02 -3.42
CA ALA A 48 -8.09 -8.51 -2.45
C ALA A 48 -6.72 -8.22 -3.08
N ILE A 49 -6.23 -9.10 -3.97
CA ILE A 49 -4.97 -8.89 -4.71
C ILE A 49 -5.09 -7.67 -5.63
N ASP A 50 -6.17 -7.57 -6.41
CA ASP A 50 -6.39 -6.46 -7.35
C ASP A 50 -6.43 -5.12 -6.59
N ALA A 51 -7.09 -5.08 -5.43
CA ALA A 51 -7.13 -3.91 -4.57
C ALA A 51 -5.75 -3.54 -3.98
N ALA A 52 -4.96 -4.52 -3.55
CA ALA A 52 -3.59 -4.30 -3.08
C ALA A 52 -2.70 -3.71 -4.19
N CYS A 53 -2.76 -4.27 -5.40
CA CYS A 53 -2.05 -3.77 -6.56
C CYS A 53 -2.45 -2.33 -6.91
N ALA A 54 -3.76 -2.04 -6.95
CA ALA A 54 -4.27 -0.69 -7.21
C ALA A 54 -3.77 0.31 -6.16
N ARG A 55 -3.68 -0.11 -4.89
CA ARG A 55 -3.18 0.74 -3.82
C ARG A 55 -1.70 1.08 -3.98
N ILE A 56 -0.87 0.07 -4.23
CA ILE A 56 0.56 0.24 -4.47
C ILE A 56 0.78 1.17 -5.66
N ALA A 57 0.03 1.00 -6.75
CA ALA A 57 0.11 1.88 -7.91
C ALA A 57 -0.24 3.34 -7.57
N ALA A 58 -1.28 3.56 -6.76
CA ALA A 58 -1.66 4.89 -6.30
C ALA A 58 -0.58 5.53 -5.40
N MET A 59 0.02 4.75 -4.50
CA MET A 59 1.13 5.20 -3.65
C MET A 59 2.36 5.56 -4.49
N HIS A 60 2.73 4.74 -5.48
CA HIS A 60 3.82 5.08 -6.40
C HIS A 60 3.54 6.36 -7.18
N LEU A 61 2.32 6.54 -7.70
CA LEU A 61 1.94 7.77 -8.38
C LEU A 61 2.06 9.00 -7.47
N ALA A 62 1.58 8.91 -6.23
CA ALA A 62 1.66 9.99 -5.26
C ALA A 62 3.10 10.34 -4.86
N HIS A 63 3.99 9.34 -4.76
CA HIS A 63 5.43 9.58 -4.51
C HIS A 63 6.15 10.15 -5.73
N GLN A 64 5.69 9.83 -6.95
CA GLN A 64 6.28 10.33 -8.19
C GLN A 64 5.83 11.75 -8.54
N THR A 65 4.70 12.22 -8.03
CA THR A 65 4.31 13.63 -8.13
C THR A 65 5.01 14.42 -7.04
N PRO A 66 6.05 15.23 -7.35
CA PRO A 66 6.58 16.17 -6.38
C PRO A 66 5.46 17.17 -6.08
N ASP A 67 5.43 17.68 -4.86
CA ASP A 67 4.55 18.73 -4.35
C ASP A 67 4.78 20.09 -5.06
N SER A 68 4.71 20.12 -6.39
CA SER A 68 4.92 21.30 -7.26
C SER A 68 3.61 21.98 -7.65
N LEU A 69 2.50 21.69 -6.96
CA LEU A 69 1.22 22.38 -7.14
C LEU A 69 0.71 23.05 -5.86
N ARG A 70 1.56 23.21 -4.84
CA ARG A 70 1.24 23.97 -3.62
C ARG A 70 1.87 25.38 -3.62
N LEU A 71 1.81 26.10 -4.74
CA LEU A 71 1.79 27.58 -4.74
C LEU A 71 1.29 28.09 -6.10
N VAL A 72 0.60 29.24 -6.07
CA VAL A 72 -0.04 29.98 -7.18
C VAL A 72 -1.47 29.45 -7.44
N VAL A 73 -2.55 30.06 -6.92
CA VAL A 73 -2.94 31.48 -6.91
C VAL A 73 -3.63 31.86 -5.60
#